data_AF-A0A6A7AQH4-F1
#
_entry.id   AF-A0A6A7AQH4-F1
#
_cell.length_a   1.000
_cell.length_b   1.000
_cell.length_c   1.000
_cell.angle_alpha   90.00
_cell.angle_beta   90.00
_cell.angle_gamma   90.00
#
_symmetry.space_group_name_H-M   'P 1'
#
loop_
_entity.id
_entity.type
_entity.pdbx_description
1 polymer ?
#
loop_
_entity_poly.entity_id
_entity_poly.type
_entity_poly.pdbx_seq_one_letter_code
_entity_poly.pdbx_strand_id
1 'polypeptide(L)'
;MACHATWPVQASVAGTAATIAALLGSLTAFESILRVPNKANVPLFRFTWMPELNDPINKLLQTIGVEVQRIIDTKMKAKITEIRPAAILFLAGHRLLIPEGEAAIFFPLPIPMEVLKRCLSSEQKTQDLEDLREHLQIPDNASNEVTLRLRSATEGNTECRVELPSACVTLVTDNVYVEVTPRWVPFLMIPMSTSQKA
;
A
#
# COMPACT_ATOMS: atom_id res chain seq x y z
N MET A 1 -21.71 0.10 -0.54
CA MET A 1 -20.92 -0.93 0.19
C MET A 1 -19.47 -0.93 -0.31
N ALA A 2 -18.48 -0.91 0.58
CA ALA A 2 -17.06 -0.94 0.20
C ALA A 2 -16.73 -2.28 -0.51
N CYS A 3 -16.34 -2.22 -1.79
CA CYS A 3 -16.00 -3.41 -2.53
C CYS A 3 -14.52 -3.73 -2.33
N HIS A 4 -14.26 -4.93 -1.85
CA HIS A 4 -12.89 -5.44 -1.78
C HIS A 4 -12.85 -6.92 -2.14
N ALA A 5 -11.65 -7.38 -2.45
CA ALA A 5 -11.34 -8.78 -2.56
C ALA A 5 -9.94 -9.00 -1.98
N THR A 6 -9.82 -10.04 -1.18
CA THR A 6 -8.56 -10.48 -0.59
C THR A 6 -8.34 -11.92 -0.99
N TRP A 7 -7.13 -12.23 -1.43
CA TRP A 7 -6.74 -13.60 -1.74
C TRP A 7 -5.35 -13.90 -1.18
N PRO A 8 -5.13 -15.12 -0.65
CA PRO A 8 -3.80 -15.57 -0.32
C PRO A 8 -3.03 -15.68 -1.63
N VAL A 9 -1.89 -15.00 -1.71
CA VAL A 9 -1.06 -15.09 -2.90
C VAL A 9 -0.11 -16.29 -2.82
N GLN A 10 0.18 -16.87 -3.99
CA GLN A 10 1.09 -18.00 -4.12
C GLN A 10 2.48 -17.68 -3.52
N ALA A 11 3.23 -18.70 -3.11
CA ALA A 11 4.57 -18.54 -2.53
C ALA A 11 5.52 -17.68 -3.39
N SER A 12 5.35 -17.69 -4.72
CA SER A 12 6.09 -16.86 -5.67
C SER A 12 5.88 -15.35 -5.46
N VAL A 13 4.68 -14.93 -5.07
CA VAL A 13 4.34 -13.54 -4.77
C VAL A 13 4.87 -13.14 -3.39
N ALA A 14 4.74 -14.03 -2.39
CA ALA A 14 5.35 -13.82 -1.09
C ALA A 14 6.88 -13.67 -1.19
N GLY A 15 7.53 -14.44 -2.08
CA GLY A 15 8.95 -14.29 -2.40
C GLY A 15 9.27 -12.93 -3.05
N THR A 16 8.44 -12.49 -4.00
CA THR A 16 8.59 -11.18 -4.66
C THR A 16 8.43 -10.02 -3.67
N ALA A 17 7.48 -10.14 -2.75
CA ALA A 17 7.27 -9.21 -1.65
C ALA A 17 8.46 -9.12 -0.70
N ALA A 18 9.04 -10.26 -0.33
CA ALA A 18 10.24 -10.32 0.48
C ALA A 18 11.44 -9.67 -0.24
N THR A 19 11.56 -9.86 -1.56
CA THR A 19 12.57 -9.17 -2.38
C THR A 19 12.39 -7.65 -2.35
N ILE A 20 11.16 -7.16 -2.55
CA ILE A 20 10.85 -5.72 -2.47
C ILE A 20 11.19 -5.19 -1.07
N ALA A 21 10.78 -5.89 -0.01
CA ALA A 21 11.06 -5.50 1.37
C ALA A 21 12.56 -5.50 1.68
N ALA A 22 13.33 -6.45 1.16
CA ALA A 22 14.78 -6.51 1.33
C ALA A 22 15.50 -5.36 0.60
N LEU A 23 15.07 -5.02 -0.61
CA LEU A 23 15.60 -3.87 -1.36
C LEU A 23 15.35 -2.56 -0.60
N LEU A 24 14.13 -2.38 -0.09
CA LEU A 24 13.81 -1.23 0.76
C LEU A 24 14.52 -1.27 2.11
N GLY A 25 14.76 -2.46 2.65
CA GLY A 25 15.48 -2.63 3.91
C GLY A 25 16.99 -2.38 3.80
N SER A 26 17.50 -2.16 2.59
CA SER A 26 18.81 -1.57 2.42
C SER A 26 18.79 -0.12 2.93
N LEU A 27 19.88 0.30 3.57
CA LEU A 27 19.95 1.59 4.26
C LEU A 27 19.58 2.79 3.37
N THR A 28 19.83 2.71 2.07
CA THR A 28 19.66 3.82 1.11
C THR A 28 18.20 4.17 0.78
N ALA A 29 17.28 3.19 0.79
CA ALA A 29 15.89 3.45 0.40
C ALA A 29 15.14 4.23 1.48
N PHE A 30 15.35 3.88 2.75
CA PHE A 30 14.73 4.58 3.87
C PHE A 30 15.21 6.02 4.05
N GLU A 31 16.45 6.32 3.67
CA GLU A 31 16.96 7.69 3.70
C GLU A 31 16.37 8.56 2.57
N SER A 32 15.68 7.94 1.62
CA SER A 32 15.15 8.58 0.42
C SER A 32 13.63 8.74 0.43
N ILE A 33 13.02 9.11 1.57
CA ILE A 33 11.56 9.29 1.68
C ILE A 33 11.14 10.73 1.32
N LEU A 34 9.99 10.87 0.65
CA LEU A 34 9.41 12.16 0.23
C LEU A 34 7.96 12.29 0.69
N ARG A 35 7.56 13.50 1.11
CA ARG A 35 6.16 13.83 1.37
C ARG A 35 5.37 13.93 0.08
N VAL A 36 4.16 13.37 0.06
CA VAL A 36 3.25 13.40 -1.09
C VAL A 36 2.26 14.55 -0.92
N PRO A 37 2.29 15.58 -1.79
CA PRO A 37 1.28 16.64 -1.79
C PRO A 37 -0.10 16.03 -2.05
N ASN A 38 -1.05 16.27 -1.15
CA ASN A 38 -2.43 15.88 -1.36
C ASN A 38 -3.38 16.96 -0.84
N LYS A 39 -4.59 17.02 -1.43
CA LYS A 39 -5.60 18.03 -1.12
C LYS A 39 -6.15 17.96 0.31
N ALA A 40 -5.88 16.87 1.02
CA ALA A 40 -6.40 16.62 2.35
C ALA A 40 -5.39 16.94 3.47
N ASN A 41 -4.19 17.47 3.14
CA ASN A 41 -3.09 17.68 4.09
C ASN A 41 -2.74 16.43 4.91
N VAL A 42 -3.06 15.23 4.40
CA VAL A 42 -2.78 13.97 5.11
C VAL A 42 -1.28 13.69 5.01
N PRO A 43 -0.59 13.37 6.10
CA PRO A 43 0.79 12.89 6.06
C PRO A 43 0.86 11.54 5.33
N LEU A 44 1.19 11.60 4.04
CA LEU A 44 1.44 10.47 3.17
C LEU A 44 2.87 10.59 2.67
N PHE A 45 3.69 9.58 2.98
CA PHE A 45 5.10 9.56 2.64
C PHE A 45 5.37 8.42 1.67
N ARG A 46 6.25 8.65 0.70
CA ARG A 46 6.64 7.65 -0.29
C ARG A 46 8.15 7.47 -0.32
N PHE A 47 8.59 6.25 -0.59
CA PHE A 47 9.99 6.02 -0.94
C PHE A 47 10.29 6.64 -2.30
N THR A 48 11.50 7.16 -2.47
CA THR A 48 12.04 7.51 -3.78
C THR A 48 12.13 6.24 -4.60
N TRP A 49 11.70 6.32 -5.85
CA TRP A 49 11.67 5.16 -6.72
C TRP A 49 13.08 4.71 -7.07
N MET A 50 13.36 3.43 -6.87
CA MET A 50 14.62 2.79 -7.20
C MET A 50 14.43 1.91 -8.45
N PRO A 51 15.30 2.02 -9.48
CA PRO A 51 15.20 1.19 -10.69
C PRO A 51 15.16 -0.33 -10.43
N GLU A 52 15.81 -0.78 -9.36
CA GLU A 52 15.87 -2.18 -8.90
C GLU A 52 14.49 -2.74 -8.50
N LEU A 53 13.51 -1.86 -8.26
CA LEU A 53 12.13 -2.26 -7.95
C LEU A 53 11.31 -2.62 -9.20
N ASN A 54 11.75 -2.23 -10.40
CA ASN A 54 10.99 -2.43 -11.64
C ASN A 54 10.70 -3.91 -11.91
N ASP A 55 11.73 -4.75 -11.90
CA ASP A 55 11.61 -6.18 -12.19
C ASP A 55 10.68 -6.93 -11.22
N PRO A 56 10.86 -6.83 -9.88
CA PRO A 56 9.96 -7.52 -8.96
C PRO A 56 8.53 -6.99 -9.04
N ILE A 57 8.30 -5.70 -9.27
CA ILE A 57 6.95 -5.13 -9.40
C ILE A 57 6.29 -5.57 -10.70
N ASN A 58 7.02 -5.62 -11.81
CA ASN A 58 6.50 -6.14 -13.08
C ASN A 58 6.10 -7.61 -12.95
N LYS A 59 6.93 -8.42 -12.28
CA LYS A 59 6.63 -9.83 -12.01
C LYS A 59 5.39 -9.98 -11.12
N LEU A 60 5.25 -9.14 -10.09
CA LEU A 60 4.07 -9.10 -9.25
C LEU A 60 2.81 -8.80 -10.08
N LEU A 61 2.85 -7.75 -10.91
CA LEU A 61 1.75 -7.33 -11.79
C LEU A 61 1.32 -8.43 -12.76
N GLN A 62 2.28 -9.11 -13.39
CA GLN A 62 2.00 -10.24 -14.27
C GLN A 62 1.30 -11.38 -13.53
N THR A 63 1.72 -11.64 -12.28
CA THR A 63 1.17 -12.73 -11.47
C THR A 63 -0.26 -12.44 -11.01
N ILE A 64 -0.55 -11.19 -10.62
CA ILE A 64 -1.85 -10.82 -10.03
C ILE A 64 -2.84 -10.25 -11.06
N GLY A 65 -2.36 -9.78 -12.21
CA GLY A 65 -3.16 -9.01 -13.18
C GLY A 65 -4.39 -9.76 -13.71
N VAL A 66 -4.27 -11.07 -13.96
CA VAL A 66 -5.40 -11.89 -14.43
C VAL A 66 -6.52 -11.93 -13.38
N GLU A 67 -6.15 -12.12 -12.11
CA GLU A 67 -7.10 -12.21 -11.01
C GLU A 67 -7.73 -10.85 -10.71
N VAL A 68 -6.94 -9.78 -10.73
CA VAL A 68 -7.42 -8.40 -10.58
C VAL A 68 -8.44 -8.06 -11.66
N GLN A 69 -8.14 -8.35 -12.94
CA GLN A 69 -9.05 -8.10 -14.04
C GLN A 69 -10.33 -8.94 -13.91
N ARG A 70 -10.24 -10.20 -13.46
CA ARG A 70 -11.40 -11.06 -13.19
C ARG A 70 -12.30 -10.48 -12.10
N ILE A 71 -11.73 -9.95 -11.01
CA ILE A 71 -12.50 -9.36 -9.90
C ILE A 71 -13.15 -8.05 -10.33
N ILE A 72 -12.43 -7.16 -11.03
CA ILE A 72 -12.98 -5.90 -11.53
C ILE A 72 -14.14 -6.16 -12.50
N ASP A 73 -13.99 -7.15 -13.37
CA ASP A 73 -15.06 -7.57 -14.28
C ASP A 73 -16.29 -8.08 -13.51
N THR A 74 -16.08 -9.03 -12.60
CA THR A 74 -17.20 -9.75 -11.95
C THR A 74 -17.89 -8.94 -10.84
N LYS A 75 -17.14 -8.19 -10.03
CA LYS A 75 -17.68 -7.44 -8.89
C LYS A 75 -18.12 -6.03 -9.25
N MET A 76 -17.36 -5.33 -10.10
CA MET A 76 -17.66 -3.94 -10.47
C MET A 76 -18.35 -3.81 -11.84
N LYS A 77 -18.39 -4.88 -12.64
CA LYS A 77 -18.82 -4.80 -14.05
C LYS A 77 -18.03 -3.75 -14.83
N ALA A 78 -16.74 -3.66 -14.54
CA ALA A 78 -15.82 -2.66 -15.09
C ALA A 78 -14.66 -3.33 -15.83
N LYS A 79 -13.81 -2.52 -16.46
CA LYS A 79 -12.51 -2.93 -17.01
C LYS A 79 -11.42 -1.96 -16.55
N ILE A 80 -10.19 -2.47 -16.41
CA ILE A 80 -9.01 -1.63 -16.18
C ILE A 80 -8.72 -0.85 -17.46
N THR A 81 -8.56 0.46 -17.36
CA THR A 81 -8.18 1.33 -18.48
C THR A 81 -6.73 1.77 -18.41
N GLU A 82 -6.19 1.93 -17.20
CA GLU A 82 -4.83 2.38 -16.97
C GLU A 82 -4.29 1.75 -15.68
N ILE A 83 -3.05 1.27 -15.72
CA ILE A 83 -2.29 0.91 -14.53
C ILE A 83 -1.26 2.01 -14.32
N ARG A 84 -1.37 2.73 -13.21
CA ARG A 84 -0.45 3.83 -12.88
C ARG A 84 0.78 3.29 -12.15
N PRO A 85 1.90 4.04 -12.13
CA PRO A 85 3.12 3.59 -11.47
C PRO A 85 2.87 3.18 -10.02
N ALA A 86 3.41 2.03 -9.64
CA ALA A 86 3.33 1.56 -8.27
C ALA A 86 4.09 2.53 -7.34
N ALA A 87 3.65 2.61 -6.09
CA ALA A 87 4.30 3.42 -5.07
C ALA A 87 4.39 2.62 -3.78
N ILE A 88 5.46 2.83 -3.04
CA ILE A 88 5.62 2.25 -1.70
C ILE A 88 5.49 3.37 -0.70
N LEU A 89 4.57 3.20 0.25
CA LEU A 89 4.01 4.31 1.02
C LEU A 89 3.92 4.01 2.51
N PHE A 90 4.08 5.05 3.32
CA PHE A 90 3.62 5.12 4.71
C PHE A 90 2.38 6.02 4.79
N LEU A 91 1.31 5.51 5.39
CA LEU A 91 0.13 6.30 5.71
C LEU A 91 0.17 6.68 7.19
N ALA A 92 0.72 7.86 7.49
CA ALA A 92 0.94 8.31 8.87
C ALA A 92 -0.26 9.10 9.45
N GLY A 93 -1.33 9.29 8.68
CA GLY A 93 -2.52 10.06 9.03
C GLY A 93 -3.85 9.30 8.90
N HIS A 94 -4.92 10.05 8.63
CA HIS A 94 -6.32 9.58 8.71
C HIS A 94 -6.66 8.41 7.77
N ARG A 95 -6.96 8.68 6.49
CA ARG A 95 -7.41 7.68 5.52
C ARG A 95 -7.01 8.10 4.11
N LEU A 96 -6.71 7.14 3.25
CA LEU A 96 -6.51 7.33 1.81
C LEU A 96 -7.85 7.11 1.08
N LEU A 97 -8.28 8.06 0.26
CA LEU A 97 -9.49 7.90 -0.55
C LEU A 97 -9.15 7.18 -1.88
N ILE A 98 -9.84 6.08 -2.15
CA ILE A 98 -9.94 5.48 -3.50
C ILE A 98 -11.26 5.97 -4.09
N PRO A 99 -11.26 6.90 -5.06
CA PRO A 99 -12.48 7.49 -5.58
C PRO A 99 -13.20 6.53 -6.53
N GLU A 100 -14.42 6.90 -6.92
CA GLU A 100 -15.17 6.16 -7.94
C GLU A 100 -14.41 6.13 -9.28
N GLY A 101 -14.51 5.01 -9.99
CA GLY A 101 -13.76 4.78 -11.22
C GLY A 101 -12.28 4.45 -10.99
N GLU A 102 -11.82 4.35 -9.74
CA GLU A 102 -10.47 3.93 -9.41
C GLU A 102 -10.47 2.62 -8.61
N ALA A 103 -9.36 1.91 -8.73
CA ALA A 103 -9.03 0.73 -7.94
C ALA A 103 -7.59 0.83 -7.45
N ALA A 104 -7.30 0.18 -6.32
CA ALA A 104 -5.93 0.08 -5.85
C ALA A 104 -5.66 -1.29 -5.25
N ILE A 105 -4.51 -1.85 -5.61
CA ILE A 105 -3.95 -3.01 -4.93
C ILE A 105 -3.14 -2.52 -3.74
N PHE A 106 -3.41 -3.10 -2.58
CA PHE A 106 -2.63 -2.92 -1.36
C PHE A 106 -1.92 -4.21 -1.02
N PHE A 107 -0.62 -4.09 -0.76
CA PHE A 107 0.23 -5.19 -0.39
C PHE A 107 1.21 -4.76 0.73
N PRO A 108 0.98 -5.18 1.99
CA PRO A 108 1.89 -4.86 3.10
C PRO A 108 3.30 -5.43 2.88
N LEU A 109 4.33 -4.66 3.22
CA LEU A 109 5.72 -5.08 3.05
C LEU A 109 6.34 -5.45 4.40
N PRO A 110 6.85 -6.68 4.58
CA PRO A 110 7.42 -7.14 5.85
C PRO A 110 8.86 -6.66 6.01
N ILE A 111 9.07 -5.36 6.20
CA ILE A 111 10.40 -4.82 6.48
C ILE A 111 10.78 -5.12 7.94
N PRO A 112 12.00 -5.63 8.23
CA PRO A 112 12.43 -5.87 9.60
C PRO A 112 12.42 -4.59 10.43
N MET A 113 11.93 -4.67 11.67
CA MET A 113 11.80 -3.52 12.56
C MET A 113 13.16 -2.90 12.90
N GLU A 114 14.21 -3.70 13.10
CA GLU A 114 15.54 -3.16 13.37
C GLU A 114 16.06 -2.27 12.22
N VAL A 115 15.68 -2.60 10.99
CA VAL A 115 16.02 -1.81 9.80
C VAL A 115 15.25 -0.50 9.82
N LEU A 116 13.94 -0.55 10.03
CA LEU A 116 13.08 0.64 10.18
C LEU A 116 13.64 1.58 11.25
N LYS A 117 13.90 1.09 12.47
CA LYS A 117 14.41 1.89 13.59
C LYS A 117 15.79 2.48 13.29
N ARG A 118 16.71 1.70 12.72
CA ARG A 118 18.05 2.14 12.36
C ARG A 118 18.02 3.28 11.34
N CYS A 119 17.20 3.15 10.29
CA CYS A 119 17.12 4.19 9.28
C CYS A 119 16.44 5.46 9.81
N LEU A 120 15.39 5.32 10.63
CA LEU A 120 14.78 6.47 11.30
C LEU A 120 15.76 7.18 12.23
N SER A 121 16.76 6.48 12.79
CA SER A 121 17.80 7.09 13.63
C SER A 121 18.97 7.75 12.87
N SER A 122 18.98 7.74 11.54
CA SER A 122 20.10 8.25 10.73
C SER A 122 20.41 9.73 10.96
N GLU A 123 21.69 10.10 10.83
CA GLU A 123 22.19 11.48 10.99
C GLU A 123 21.91 12.35 9.75
N GLN A 124 21.69 11.75 8.58
CA GLN A 124 21.25 12.47 7.37
C GLN A 124 19.74 12.69 7.42
N LYS A 125 19.34 13.83 7.99
CA LYS A 125 17.93 14.15 8.18
C LYS A 125 17.41 15.05 7.07
N THR A 126 16.51 14.50 6.25
CA THR A 126 15.56 15.32 5.49
C THR A 126 14.39 15.68 6.40
N GLN A 127 13.76 16.85 6.19
CA GLN A 127 12.58 17.26 6.96
C GLN A 127 11.46 16.21 6.88
N ASP A 128 11.29 15.57 5.72
CA ASP A 128 10.27 14.54 5.51
C ASP A 128 10.47 13.30 6.40
N LEU A 129 11.72 12.94 6.71
CA LEU A 129 12.03 11.84 7.63
C LEU A 129 11.73 12.21 9.08
N GLU A 130 11.98 13.44 9.49
CA GLU A 130 11.62 13.93 10.82
C GLU A 130 10.10 13.93 11.01
N ASP A 131 9.36 14.50 10.06
CA ASP A 131 7.89 14.51 10.05
C ASP A 131 7.31 13.08 10.09
N LEU A 132 7.87 12.15 9.30
CA LEU A 132 7.44 10.75 9.33
C LEU A 132 7.66 10.12 10.71
N ARG A 133 8.84 10.35 11.33
CA ARG A 133 9.15 9.83 12.68
C ARG A 133 8.17 10.30 13.74
N GLU A 134 7.75 11.56 13.70
CA GLU A 134 6.77 12.11 14.64
C GLU A 134 5.42 11.40 14.57
N HIS A 135 5.07 10.85 13.41
CA HIS A 135 3.81 10.15 13.19
C HIS A 135 3.92 8.63 13.37
N LEU A 136 5.12 8.05 13.28
CA LEU A 136 5.34 6.62 13.45
C LEU A 136 5.37 6.23 14.94
N GLN A 137 4.33 5.52 15.38
CA GLN A 137 4.32 4.88 16.70
C GLN A 137 4.69 3.40 16.55
N ILE A 138 5.98 3.06 16.66
CA ILE A 138 6.49 1.68 16.53
C ILE A 138 6.76 1.10 17.92
N PRO A 139 5.95 0.14 18.42
CA PRO A 139 6.24 -0.58 19.66
C PRO A 139 7.51 -1.43 19.57
N ASP A 140 8.15 -1.74 20.71
CA ASP A 140 9.31 -2.64 20.73
C ASP A 140 8.98 -4.10 20.40
N ASN A 141 7.72 -4.50 20.56
CA ASN A 141 7.18 -5.82 20.22
C ASN A 141 6.29 -5.81 18.97
N ALA A 142 6.52 -4.85 18.08
CA ALA A 142 5.73 -4.62 16.88
C ALA A 142 5.69 -5.86 15.95
N SER A 143 4.49 -6.28 15.58
CA SER A 143 4.21 -7.31 14.56
C SER A 143 4.03 -6.66 13.18
N ASN A 144 4.52 -7.30 12.12
CA ASN A 144 4.30 -6.88 10.73
C ASN A 144 2.90 -7.25 10.18
N GLU A 145 1.99 -7.69 11.05
CA GLU A 145 0.59 -7.92 10.69
C GLU A 145 -0.14 -6.59 10.46
N VAL A 146 -0.92 -6.53 9.40
CA VAL A 146 -1.65 -5.32 9.00
C VAL A 146 -3.13 -5.63 8.89
N THR A 147 -3.95 -4.73 9.41
CA THR A 147 -5.38 -4.66 9.16
C THR A 147 -5.66 -3.46 8.24
N LEU A 148 -6.32 -3.71 7.11
CA LEU A 148 -6.97 -2.64 6.35
C LEU A 148 -8.36 -2.40 6.91
N ARG A 149 -8.65 -1.15 7.26
CA ARG A 149 -10.00 -0.71 7.59
C ARG A 149 -10.55 0.06 6.40
N LEU A 150 -11.64 -0.44 5.84
CA LEU A 150 -12.33 0.11 4.68
C LEU A 150 -13.62 0.76 5.15
N ARG A 151 -13.83 2.02 4.80
CA ARG A 151 -15.07 2.74 5.10
C ARG A 151 -15.63 3.35 3.83
N SER A 152 -16.91 3.12 3.55
CA SER A 152 -17.58 3.78 2.43
C SER A 152 -17.52 5.31 2.60
N ALA A 153 -17.20 6.03 1.52
CA ALA A 153 -17.23 7.49 1.53
C ALA A 153 -18.65 8.06 1.36
N THR A 154 -19.61 7.24 0.94
CA THR A 154 -21.01 7.64 0.68
C THR A 154 -21.98 7.13 1.76
N GLU A 155 -21.76 5.91 2.27
CA GLU A 155 -22.56 5.33 3.35
C GLU A 155 -21.86 5.60 4.68
N GLY A 156 -22.32 6.64 5.39
CA GLY A 156 -21.61 7.23 6.52
C GLY A 156 -21.21 6.33 7.69
N ASN A 157 -21.63 5.07 7.78
CA ASN A 157 -21.38 4.20 8.93
C ASN A 157 -20.99 2.74 8.62
N THR A 158 -20.74 2.38 7.35
CA THR A 158 -20.36 1.00 7.00
C THR A 158 -18.83 0.85 7.03
N GLU A 159 -18.29 0.32 8.13
CA GLU A 159 -16.87 -0.06 8.28
C GLU A 159 -16.71 -1.57 8.06
N CYS A 160 -15.74 -1.95 7.23
CA CYS A 160 -15.30 -3.33 7.05
C CYS A 160 -13.82 -3.43 7.46
N ARG A 161 -13.48 -4.46 8.24
CA ARG A 161 -12.09 -4.74 8.64
C ARG A 161 -11.61 -5.97 7.90
N VAL A 162 -10.43 -5.85 7.30
CA VAL A 162 -9.79 -6.90 6.53
C VAL A 162 -8.41 -7.14 7.13
N GLU A 163 -8.25 -8.28 7.79
CA GLU A 163 -6.93 -8.71 8.28
C GLU A 163 -6.10 -9.18 7.09
N LEU A 164 -4.90 -8.63 6.94
CA LEU A 164 -3.94 -9.00 5.92
C LEU A 164 -2.79 -9.77 6.56
N PRO A 165 -2.76 -11.10 6.39
CA PRO A 165 -1.52 -11.84 6.46
C PRO A 165 -0.47 -11.16 5.56
N SER A 166 0.81 -11.26 5.91
CA SER A 166 1.95 -10.62 5.21
C SER A 166 2.11 -11.02 3.73
N ALA A 167 1.24 -11.91 3.23
CA ALA A 167 1.19 -12.42 1.86
C ALA A 167 -0.26 -12.40 1.32
N CYS A 168 -1.00 -11.31 1.56
CA CYS A 168 -2.32 -11.09 0.98
C CYS A 168 -2.32 -9.84 0.10
N VAL A 169 -2.85 -9.99 -1.11
CA VAL A 169 -3.16 -8.88 -1.99
C VAL A 169 -4.61 -8.48 -1.71
N THR A 170 -4.83 -7.19 -1.46
CA THR A 170 -6.19 -6.66 -1.36
C THR A 170 -6.44 -5.67 -2.48
N LEU A 171 -7.42 -5.98 -3.30
CA LEU A 171 -7.98 -5.04 -4.24
C LEU A 171 -9.10 -4.27 -3.54
N VAL A 172 -9.01 -2.96 -3.53
CA VAL A 172 -10.06 -2.05 -3.05
C VAL A 172 -10.59 -1.26 -4.24
N THR A 173 -11.91 -1.16 -4.33
CA THR A 173 -12.59 -0.45 -5.41
C THR A 173 -13.76 0.35 -4.86
N ASP A 174 -14.18 1.35 -5.66
CA ASP A 174 -15.31 2.24 -5.40
C ASP A 174 -15.05 3.21 -4.24
N ASN A 175 -15.73 4.36 -4.24
CA ASN A 175 -15.54 5.52 -3.36
C ASN A 175 -15.39 5.16 -1.86
N VAL A 176 -14.17 4.80 -1.43
CA VAL A 176 -13.87 4.15 -0.14
C VAL A 176 -12.62 4.77 0.46
N TYR A 177 -12.69 5.02 1.76
CA TYR A 177 -11.55 5.38 2.57
C TYR A 177 -10.84 4.14 3.10
N VAL A 178 -9.52 4.07 2.88
CA VAL A 178 -8.64 3.00 3.36
C VAL A 178 -7.76 3.53 4.49
N GLU A 179 -7.75 2.83 5.62
CA GLU A 179 -6.81 3.04 6.71
C GLU A 179 -5.98 1.77 6.93
N VAL A 180 -4.67 1.94 7.10
CA VAL A 180 -3.71 0.87 7.36
C VAL A 180 -3.37 0.90 8.84
N THR A 181 -3.63 -0.21 9.55
CA THR A 181 -3.28 -0.34 10.96
C THR A 181 -2.40 -1.58 11.16
N PRO A 182 -1.22 -1.47 11.78
CA PRO A 182 -0.65 -0.25 12.32
C PRO A 182 -0.04 0.64 11.23
N ARG A 183 -0.03 1.96 11.45
CA ARG A 183 0.36 2.99 10.46
C ARG A 183 1.83 2.96 10.06
N TRP A 184 2.65 2.25 10.83
CA TRP A 184 4.09 2.17 10.63
C TRP A 184 4.53 1.08 9.67
N VAL A 185 3.61 0.23 9.20
CA VAL A 185 3.94 -0.77 8.18
C VAL A 185 3.83 -0.12 6.81
N PRO A 186 4.92 -0.09 6.01
CA PRO A 186 4.84 0.38 4.65
C PRO A 186 4.08 -0.62 3.79
N PHE A 187 3.41 -0.13 2.78
CA PHE A 187 2.70 -0.96 1.81
C PHE A 187 3.04 -0.55 0.39
N LEU A 188 3.12 -1.55 -0.48
CA LEU A 188 3.08 -1.34 -1.92
C LEU A 188 1.64 -1.07 -2.32
N MET A 189 1.44 0.03 -3.04
CA MET A 189 0.19 0.42 -3.65
C MET A 189 0.34 0.43 -5.16
N ILE A 190 -0.61 -0.20 -5.86
CA ILE A 190 -0.69 -0.13 -7.33
C ILE A 190 -2.04 0.48 -7.70
N PRO A 191 -2.07 1.79 -8.03
CA PRO A 191 -3.29 2.47 -8.41
C PRO A 191 -3.66 2.18 -9.87
N MET A 192 -4.96 2.04 -10.14
CA MET A 192 -5.50 1.65 -11.45
C MET A 192 -6.79 2.40 -11.75
N SER A 193 -6.90 2.94 -12.96
CA SER A 193 -8.13 3.54 -13.47
C SER A 193 -9.05 2.46 -14.03
N THR A 194 -10.36 2.61 -13.82
CA THR A 194 -11.40 1.69 -14.29
C THR A 194 -12.50 2.44 -15.03
N SER A 195 -13.19 1.73 -15.93
CA SER A 195 -14.39 2.25 -16.62
C SER A 195 -15.49 1.20 -16.59
N GLN A 196 -16.74 1.64 -16.40
CA GLN A 196 -17.88 0.74 -16.51
C GLN A 196 -17.95 0.12 -17.92
N LYS A 197 -18.31 -1.16 -17.99
CA LYS A 197 -18.60 -1.80 -19.27
C LYS A 197 -19.95 -1.28 -19.78
N ALA A 198 -19.98 -0.96 -21.08
CA ALA A 198 -21.20 -0.57 -21.78
C ALA A 198 -22.22 -1.73 -21.82
#